data_AF-A0ABD1PPT2-F1
#
_entry.id   AF-A0ABD1PPT2-F1
#
_cell.length_a   1.000
_cell.length_b   1.000
_cell.length_c   1.000
_cell.angle_alpha   90.00
_cell.angle_beta   90.00
_cell.angle_gamma   90.00
#
_symmetry.space_group_name_H-M   'P 1'
#
loop_
_entity.id
_entity.type
_entity.pdbx_description
1 polymer ?
#
loop_
_entity_poly.entity_id
_entity_poly.type
_entity_poly.pdbx_seq_one_letter_code
_entity_poly.pdbx_strand_id
1 'polypeptide(L)'
;MTTRLKKHRKKRGHVSAGHGRIGKHRKHPGGRGNAGGMHHHRILFDKYHPGYFGKVPAEVQVQAQKSKDSAPVIDVTQLGFFKVLGKGVLPPSQPVVVKGQANFEDC
;
A
#
# COMPACT_ATOMS: atom_id res chain seq x y z
N MET A 1 5.53 11.70 28.48
CA MET A 1 5.72 13.13 28.12
C MET A 1 4.98 14.02 29.12
N THR A 2 5.66 14.97 29.76
CA THR A 2 5.04 15.87 30.74
C THR A 2 4.04 16.81 30.07
N THR A 3 2.93 17.13 30.74
CA THR A 3 1.84 17.95 30.17
C THR A 3 2.27 19.39 29.88
N ARG A 4 3.28 19.89 30.60
CA ARG A 4 3.85 21.24 30.46
C ARG A 4 4.47 21.48 29.08
N LEU A 5 5.12 20.47 28.50
CA LEU A 5 5.83 20.59 27.23
C LEU A 5 4.94 20.36 25.99
N LYS A 6 3.64 20.08 26.18
CA LYS A 6 2.71 19.83 25.07
C LYS A 6 2.44 21.12 24.28
N LYS A 7 2.50 21.05 22.94
CA LYS A 7 2.19 22.14 22.01
C LYS A 7 0.85 22.83 22.29
N HIS A 8 -0.14 22.09 22.81
CA HIS A 8 -1.45 22.63 23.17
C HIS A 8 -1.36 23.76 24.20
N ARG A 9 -0.41 23.73 25.16
CA ARG A 9 -0.29 24.78 26.18
C ARG A 9 0.04 26.13 25.55
N LYS A 10 0.94 26.15 24.56
CA LYS A 10 1.33 27.35 23.80
C LYS A 10 0.23 27.88 22.88
N LYS A 11 -0.78 27.05 22.56
CA LYS A 11 -1.90 27.39 21.66
C LYS A 11 -3.15 27.88 22.39
N ARG A 12 -3.18 27.87 23.73
CA ARG A 12 -4.31 28.46 24.48
C ARG A 12 -4.39 29.96 24.18
N GLY A 13 -5.60 30.49 24.04
CA GLY A 13 -5.84 31.87 23.60
C GLY A 13 -5.84 32.08 22.08
N HIS A 14 -5.42 31.09 21.28
CA HIS A 14 -5.51 31.18 19.82
C HIS A 14 -6.89 30.69 19.33
N VAL A 15 -7.55 31.49 18.49
CA VAL A 15 -8.94 31.26 18.03
C VAL A 15 -9.15 29.89 17.38
N SER A 16 -8.21 29.41 16.56
CA SER A 16 -8.36 28.15 15.80
C SER A 16 -7.43 27.02 16.25
N ALA A 17 -6.75 27.18 17.39
CA ALA A 17 -5.72 26.25 17.88
C ALA A 17 -4.66 25.87 16.81
N GLY A 18 -4.41 26.74 15.82
CA GLY A 18 -3.45 26.52 14.74
C GLY A 18 -3.90 25.54 13.66
N HIS A 19 -5.19 25.38 13.42
CA HIS A 19 -5.76 24.61 12.30
C HIS A 19 -6.26 25.49 11.13
N GLY A 20 -5.85 26.76 11.11
CA GLY A 20 -6.30 27.74 10.12
C GLY A 20 -7.75 28.21 10.34
N ARG A 21 -8.14 29.32 9.72
CA ARG A 21 -9.51 29.87 9.83
C ARG A 21 -10.50 29.19 8.88
N ILE A 22 -10.07 28.87 7.66
CA ILE A 22 -10.91 28.36 6.58
C ILE A 22 -10.97 26.83 6.60
N GLY A 23 -9.82 26.15 6.51
CA GLY A 23 -9.76 24.68 6.44
C GLY A 23 -10.35 23.97 7.67
N LYS A 24 -10.07 24.51 8.87
CA LYS A 24 -10.50 24.04 10.19
C LYS A 24 -10.13 22.57 10.47
N HIS A 25 -10.23 22.16 11.74
CA HIS A 25 -10.07 20.76 12.10
C HIS A 25 -11.37 19.99 11.80
N ARG A 26 -11.37 19.20 10.72
CA ARG A 26 -12.48 18.31 10.35
C ARG A 26 -12.18 16.88 10.81
N LYS A 27 -13.22 16.05 10.98
CA LYS A 27 -13.06 14.71 11.56
C LYS A 27 -12.18 13.79 10.68
N HIS A 28 -12.53 13.60 9.40
CA HIS A 28 -11.76 12.75 8.47
C HIS A 28 -11.96 13.18 7.00
N PRO A 29 -11.24 14.21 6.50
CA PRO A 29 -11.48 14.75 5.16
C PRO A 29 -11.01 13.86 3.98
N GLY A 30 -10.36 12.72 4.22
CA GLY A 30 -9.89 11.79 3.18
C GLY A 30 -10.18 10.32 3.47
N GLY A 31 -11.07 10.04 4.43
CA GLY A 31 -11.31 8.70 4.96
C GLY A 31 -10.52 8.39 6.24
N ARG A 32 -10.62 7.14 6.71
CA ARG A 32 -9.94 6.65 7.92
C ARG A 32 -8.87 5.63 7.54
N GLY A 33 -7.75 5.64 8.27
CA GLY A 33 -6.65 4.72 8.01
C GLY A 33 -6.11 4.84 6.59
N ASN A 34 -5.91 3.70 5.93
CA ASN A 34 -5.34 3.60 4.58
C ASN A 34 -6.39 3.65 3.46
N ALA A 35 -7.58 4.21 3.73
CA ALA A 35 -8.64 4.36 2.73
C ALA A 35 -8.19 5.26 1.55
N GLY A 36 -8.67 4.92 0.34
CA GLY A 36 -8.40 5.69 -0.87
C GLY A 36 -7.01 5.47 -1.47
N GLY A 37 -6.25 4.46 -1.02
CA GLY A 37 -4.85 4.28 -1.41
C GLY A 37 -4.62 4.02 -2.91
N MET A 38 -5.60 3.51 -3.66
CA MET A 38 -5.54 3.41 -5.13
C MET A 38 -6.35 4.50 -5.86
N HIS A 39 -7.08 5.35 -5.13
CA HIS A 39 -7.92 6.41 -5.66
C HIS A 39 -7.27 7.77 -5.36
N HIS A 40 -7.85 8.56 -4.44
CA HIS A 40 -7.39 9.93 -4.14
C HIS A 40 -6.11 10.00 -3.30
N HIS A 41 -5.62 8.88 -2.74
CA HIS A 41 -4.32 8.80 -2.05
C HIS A 41 -3.26 8.03 -2.86
N ARG A 42 -3.51 7.73 -4.14
CA ARG A 42 -2.60 6.97 -5.02
C ARG A 42 -1.17 7.51 -5.01
N ILE A 43 -1.01 8.83 -5.10
CA ILE A 43 0.33 9.47 -5.15
C ILE A 43 1.16 9.17 -3.89
N LEU A 44 0.53 9.09 -2.71
CA LEU A 44 1.22 8.79 -1.46
C LEU A 44 1.75 7.34 -1.46
N PHE A 45 0.95 6.40 -1.97
CA PHE A 45 1.33 4.99 -2.00
C PHE A 45 2.34 4.70 -3.10
N ASP A 46 2.15 5.23 -4.31
CA ASP A 46 3.09 5.00 -5.41
C ASP A 46 4.48 5.59 -5.13
N LYS A 47 4.53 6.75 -4.46
CA LYS A 47 5.81 7.46 -4.19
C LYS A 47 6.58 6.86 -3.02
N TYR A 48 5.91 6.56 -1.92
CA TYR A 48 6.57 6.20 -0.67
C TYR A 48 6.46 4.72 -0.32
N HIS A 49 5.55 3.99 -0.96
CA HIS A 49 5.28 2.58 -0.66
C HIS A 49 5.15 1.76 -1.95
N PRO A 50 6.21 1.70 -2.79
CA PRO A 50 6.19 0.89 -4.00
C PRO A 50 5.95 -0.59 -3.63
N GLY A 51 5.00 -1.22 -4.32
CA GLY A 51 4.63 -2.62 -4.07
C GLY A 51 3.73 -2.85 -2.85
N TYR A 52 3.21 -1.80 -2.21
CA TYR A 52 2.22 -1.92 -1.12
C TYR A 52 0.91 -2.58 -1.58
N PHE A 53 0.51 -2.33 -2.83
CA PHE A 53 -0.62 -3.00 -3.45
C PHE A 53 -0.12 -4.08 -4.41
N GLY A 54 -0.57 -5.32 -4.23
CA GLY A 54 -0.20 -6.47 -5.08
C GLY A 54 -0.08 -7.78 -4.28
N LYS A 55 -0.18 -8.92 -4.98
CA LYS A 55 0.00 -10.26 -4.37
C LYS A 55 1.47 -10.72 -4.33
N VAL A 56 2.35 -9.97 -4.99
CA VAL A 56 3.79 -10.26 -5.04
C VAL A 56 4.47 -9.46 -3.91
N PRO A 57 5.25 -10.08 -3.03
CA PRO A 57 5.96 -9.36 -1.97
C PRO A 57 6.84 -8.26 -2.58
N ALA A 58 6.90 -7.10 -1.90
CA ALA A 58 7.59 -5.90 -2.41
C ALA A 58 9.05 -6.18 -2.78
N GLU A 59 9.68 -7.13 -2.09
CA GLU A 59 11.06 -7.57 -2.27
C GLU A 59 11.28 -8.20 -3.66
N VAL A 60 10.34 -9.06 -4.08
CA VAL A 60 10.35 -9.70 -5.40
C VAL A 60 10.03 -8.68 -6.50
N GLN A 61 9.20 -7.68 -6.22
CA GLN A 61 8.94 -6.59 -7.18
C GLN A 61 10.17 -5.73 -7.43
N VAL A 62 10.92 -5.39 -6.36
CA VAL A 62 12.19 -4.65 -6.48
C VAL A 62 13.24 -5.46 -7.24
N GLN A 63 13.27 -6.78 -7.09
CA GLN A 63 14.15 -7.66 -7.86
C GLN A 63 13.71 -7.76 -9.33
N ALA A 64 12.41 -7.91 -9.61
CA ALA A 64 11.86 -7.94 -10.96
C ALA A 64 12.06 -6.62 -11.73
N GLN A 65 12.15 -5.49 -11.04
CA GLN A 65 12.53 -4.21 -11.65
C GLN A 65 14.01 -4.14 -12.06
N LYS A 66 14.89 -4.96 -11.47
CA LYS A 66 16.34 -4.96 -11.76
C LYS A 66 16.71 -5.76 -13.00
N SER A 67 15.95 -6.80 -13.36
CA SER A 67 16.22 -7.63 -14.54
C SER A 67 14.98 -7.78 -15.42
N LYS A 68 15.03 -7.27 -16.66
CA LYS A 68 13.94 -7.43 -17.64
C LYS A 68 13.90 -8.82 -18.28
N ASP A 69 15.01 -9.56 -18.21
CA ASP A 69 15.21 -10.80 -18.97
C ASP A 69 14.90 -12.07 -18.16
N SER A 70 14.75 -11.95 -16.83
CA SER A 70 14.51 -13.09 -15.93
C SER A 70 13.14 -12.98 -15.28
N ALA A 71 12.30 -13.99 -15.49
CA ALA A 71 10.98 -14.08 -14.89
C ALA A 71 11.09 -14.47 -13.40
N PRO A 72 10.56 -13.68 -12.46
CA PRO A 72 10.56 -14.06 -11.04
C PRO A 72 9.70 -15.31 -10.82
N VAL A 73 10.26 -16.27 -10.08
CA VAL A 73 9.56 -17.49 -9.65
C VAL A 73 8.95 -17.25 -8.28
N ILE A 74 7.64 -17.35 -8.18
CA ILE A 74 6.89 -17.23 -6.92
C ILE A 74 6.46 -18.63 -6.49
N ASP A 75 7.06 -19.12 -5.39
CA ASP A 75 6.60 -20.34 -4.73
C ASP A 75 5.53 -19.99 -3.70
N VAL A 76 4.27 -20.30 -4.03
CA VAL A 76 3.13 -19.98 -3.15
C VAL A 76 3.09 -20.89 -1.91
N THR A 77 3.77 -22.04 -1.95
CA THR A 77 3.85 -22.99 -0.84
C THR A 77 4.63 -22.41 0.33
N GLN A 78 5.72 -21.68 0.03
CA GLN A 78 6.53 -20.99 1.04
C GLN A 78 5.77 -19.86 1.72
N LEU A 79 4.77 -19.30 1.03
CA LEU A 79 3.89 -18.25 1.54
C LEU A 79 2.66 -18.81 2.27
N GLY A 80 2.55 -20.14 2.43
CA GLY A 80 1.44 -20.80 3.13
C GLY A 80 0.16 -20.95 2.30
N PHE A 81 0.22 -20.76 0.98
CA PHE A 81 -0.91 -20.91 0.08
C PHE A 81 -0.81 -22.22 -0.71
N PHE A 82 -1.87 -23.03 -0.67
CA PHE A 82 -1.91 -24.35 -1.34
C PHE A 82 -2.54 -24.33 -2.74
N LYS A 83 -3.35 -23.30 -3.04
CA LYS A 83 -4.13 -23.20 -4.27
C LYS A 83 -4.03 -21.81 -4.90
N VAL A 84 -3.81 -21.77 -6.21
CA VAL A 84 -3.82 -20.53 -7.01
C VAL A 84 -5.17 -20.41 -7.72
N LEU A 85 -5.81 -19.23 -7.60
CA LEU A 85 -7.07 -18.92 -8.27
C LEU A 85 -6.81 -17.85 -9.35
N GLY A 86 -7.32 -18.05 -10.57
CA GLY A 86 -7.15 -17.16 -11.73
C GLY A 86 -7.95 -15.84 -11.69
N LYS A 87 -8.32 -15.37 -10.50
CA LYS A 87 -9.05 -14.11 -10.33
C LYS A 87 -8.11 -12.91 -10.36
N GLY A 88 -8.27 -12.07 -11.39
CA GLY A 88 -7.59 -10.78 -11.56
C GLY A 88 -6.72 -10.74 -12.82
N VAL A 89 -6.16 -9.57 -13.11
CA VAL A 89 -5.29 -9.36 -14.28
C VAL A 89 -3.84 -9.27 -13.80
N LEU A 90 -2.97 -10.11 -14.36
CA LEU A 90 -1.53 -10.04 -14.13
C LEU A 90 -0.93 -8.86 -14.92
N PRO A 91 0.19 -8.27 -14.45
CA PRO A 91 0.87 -7.22 -15.21
C PRO A 91 1.28 -7.76 -16.60
N PRO A 92 0.76 -7.19 -17.70
CA PRO A 92 0.91 -7.77 -19.04
C PRO A 92 2.33 -7.67 -19.60
N SER A 93 3.16 -6.80 -19.02
CA SER A 93 4.51 -6.50 -19.50
C SER A 93 5.61 -7.38 -18.90
N GLN A 94 5.32 -8.20 -17.88
CA GLN A 94 6.33 -8.97 -17.16
C GLN A 94 5.87 -10.43 -16.97
N PRO A 95 6.60 -11.42 -17.51
CA PRO A 95 6.30 -12.82 -17.28
C PRO A 95 6.62 -13.20 -15.82
N VAL A 96 5.70 -13.91 -15.16
CA VAL A 96 5.86 -14.41 -13.78
C VAL A 96 5.61 -15.91 -13.77
N VAL A 97 6.49 -16.67 -13.13
CA VAL A 97 6.33 -18.13 -12.98
C VAL A 97 5.79 -18.42 -11.59
N VAL A 98 4.67 -19.12 -11.49
CA VAL A 98 4.06 -19.49 -10.20
C VAL A 98 4.22 -20.98 -9.99
N LYS A 99 4.81 -21.38 -8.85
CA LYS A 99 4.89 -22.77 -8.40
C LYS A 99 3.91 -22.96 -7.25
N GLY A 100 2.99 -23.91 -7.42
CA GLY A 100 1.96 -24.23 -6.44
C GLY A 100 1.46 -25.66 -6.59
N GLN A 101 0.73 -26.13 -5.58
CA GLN A 101 0.32 -27.52 -5.48
C GLN A 101 -0.92 -27.84 -6.35
N ALA A 102 -1.81 -26.86 -6.54
CA ALA A 102 -3.00 -26.99 -7.38
C ALA A 102 -3.30 -25.68 -8.13
N ASN A 103 -3.46 -25.78 -9.45
CA ASN A 103 -3.86 -24.70 -10.33
C ASN A 103 -5.30 -24.96 -10.82
N PHE A 104 -6.17 -23.95 -10.75
CA PHE A 104 -7.50 -24.01 -11.33
C PHE A 104 -7.50 -23.22 -12.64
N GLU A 105 -7.88 -23.83 -13.76
CA GLU A 105 -8.17 -23.11 -14.99
C GLU A 105 -9.54 -22.45 -14.86
N ASP A 106 -9.57 -21.12 -14.95
CA ASP A 106 -10.81 -20.40 -15.17
C ASP A 106 -11.13 -20.49 -16.68
N CYS A 107 -12.21 -21.20 -17.02
CA CYS A 107 -12.79 -21.20 -18.37
C CYS A 107 -13.39 -19.83 -18.73
#